data_AF-A0A7S4LM27-F1
#
_entry.id   AF-A0A7S4LM27-F1
#
_cell.length_a   1.000
_cell.length_b   1.000
_cell.length_c   1.000
_cell.angle_alpha   90.00
_cell.angle_beta   90.00
_cell.angle_gamma   90.00
#
_symmetry.space_group_name_H-M   'P 1'
#
loop_
_entity.id
_entity.type
_entity.pdbx_description
1 polymer ?
#
loop_
_entity_poly.entity_id
_entity_poly.type
_entity_poly.pdbx_seq_one_letter_code
_entity_poly.pdbx_strand_id
1 'polypeptide(L)'
;IFFRQVGMFLRPLSSRYSSVACLRHVPQSRFRATAVDTAFHALDVNKDGTICRDDFHAALEHLKDDELKPFLSNVTGAVKESTQASTKGALITRTLTTAEVTVSKIFPAGFGWQTASAVAATAGLEGTEVGFFVMTGAGDMLGVGLGHSLYYYAKSLLGYKVDMEKEVNNGIFLGTAAFFSGFAWQPIFNFLTLHGFQTTMVGTGMGCGFMFFVGLRFARAIYAGRLRGIWHSNHANLKDDVGLSLAVGGATGMFVGTDVSFGAENYLAPIVGIPETASTVGSAAIAGSSTALGFVGVQAVQNTVVPAGKNWLD
;
A
#
# COMPACT_ATOMS: atom_id res chain seq x y z
N ILE A 1 -28.18 -45.28 -12.33
CA ILE A 1 -27.70 -44.64 -13.57
C ILE A 1 -26.57 -43.70 -13.17
N PHE A 2 -25.33 -44.15 -13.39
CA PHE A 2 -24.03 -43.43 -13.45
C PHE A 2 -23.73 -42.39 -12.34
N PHE A 3 -22.76 -42.53 -11.42
CA PHE A 3 -21.50 -43.27 -11.39
C PHE A 3 -21.11 -43.61 -9.94
N ARG A 4 -20.52 -44.80 -9.74
CA ARG A 4 -19.83 -45.26 -8.52
C ARG A 4 -18.33 -45.24 -8.81
N GLN A 5 -17.53 -44.86 -7.81
CA GLN A 5 -16.14 -45.24 -7.47
C GLN A 5 -15.12 -45.66 -8.57
N VAL A 6 -13.89 -45.15 -8.40
CA VAL A 6 -12.52 -45.74 -8.59
C VAL A 6 -11.63 -44.56 -9.01
N GLY A 7 -10.40 -44.31 -8.53
CA GLY A 7 -9.47 -45.08 -7.73
C GLY A 7 -8.16 -44.29 -7.60
N MET A 8 -7.32 -44.81 -6.73
CA MET A 8 -6.04 -44.31 -6.26
C MET A 8 -4.92 -44.49 -7.31
N PHE A 9 -3.80 -43.78 -7.11
CA PHE A 9 -2.48 -43.89 -7.77
C PHE A 9 -2.29 -43.27 -9.17
N LEU A 10 -1.43 -42.24 -9.24
CA LEU A 10 -0.13 -42.22 -9.93
C LEU A 10 0.46 -40.79 -9.98
N ARG A 11 1.54 -40.55 -9.23
CA ARG A 11 2.71 -39.77 -9.70
C ARG A 11 3.76 -40.82 -10.13
N PRO A 12 4.81 -40.52 -10.92
CA PRO A 12 5.33 -39.21 -11.33
C PRO A 12 5.68 -39.14 -12.84
N LEU A 13 6.09 -37.97 -13.35
CA LEU A 13 7.40 -37.78 -14.02
C LEU A 13 7.55 -36.38 -14.64
N SER A 14 8.80 -35.96 -14.58
CA SER A 14 9.43 -34.81 -15.19
C SER A 14 9.12 -34.60 -16.68
N SER A 15 9.07 -33.35 -17.10
CA SER A 15 9.41 -32.95 -18.47
C SER A 15 10.03 -31.56 -18.46
N ARG A 16 11.34 -31.53 -18.77
CA ARG A 16 12.07 -30.35 -19.23
C ARG A 16 11.61 -30.05 -20.66
N TYR A 17 11.37 -28.78 -20.98
CA TYR A 17 11.67 -28.25 -22.31
C TYR A 17 12.27 -26.84 -22.20
N SER A 18 13.53 -26.77 -22.64
CA SER A 18 14.22 -25.55 -23.09
C SER A 18 13.79 -25.22 -24.52
N SER A 19 13.74 -23.92 -24.84
CA SER A 19 14.22 -23.30 -26.10
C SER A 19 13.96 -21.78 -26.01
N VAL A 20 14.97 -21.00 -25.61
CA VAL A 20 15.91 -20.24 -26.48
C VAL A 20 15.21 -19.10 -27.24
N ALA A 21 15.38 -17.88 -26.71
CA ALA A 21 15.51 -16.66 -27.51
C ALA A 21 16.87 -16.04 -27.15
N CYS A 22 17.78 -16.10 -28.11
CA CYS A 22 19.14 -15.58 -28.07
C CYS A 22 19.11 -14.06 -28.10
N LEU A 23 19.43 -13.40 -26.98
CA LEU A 23 19.85 -12.01 -26.96
C LEU A 23 21.36 -11.96 -26.81
N ARG A 24 22.00 -11.38 -27.83
CA ARG A 24 23.44 -11.16 -27.94
C ARG A 24 24.02 -10.63 -26.63
N HIS A 25 25.00 -11.38 -26.16
CA HIS A 25 25.85 -11.11 -25.02
C HIS A 25 26.65 -9.84 -25.27
N VAL A 26 26.31 -8.75 -24.59
CA VAL A 26 27.23 -7.62 -24.38
C VAL A 26 28.05 -7.96 -23.13
N PRO A 27 29.39 -8.07 -23.21
CA PRO A 27 30.22 -8.51 -22.09
C PRO A 27 30.49 -7.34 -21.14
N GLN A 28 29.50 -6.98 -20.31
CA GLN A 28 29.70 -6.06 -19.17
C GLN A 28 29.67 -6.76 -17.81
N SER A 29 29.23 -8.01 -17.72
CA SER A 29 29.08 -8.73 -16.44
C SER A 29 30.36 -9.40 -15.93
N ARG A 30 31.32 -9.76 -16.81
CA ARG A 30 32.56 -10.43 -16.37
C ARG A 30 33.59 -9.49 -15.75
N PHE A 31 33.70 -8.24 -16.23
CA PHE A 31 34.62 -7.26 -15.65
C PHE A 31 34.17 -6.75 -14.27
N ARG A 32 32.84 -6.64 -14.04
CA ARG A 32 32.32 -6.25 -12.73
C ARG A 32 32.44 -7.38 -11.71
N ALA A 33 32.26 -8.64 -12.11
CA ALA A 33 32.39 -9.77 -11.19
C ALA A 33 33.82 -9.90 -10.65
N THR A 34 34.85 -9.83 -11.49
CA THR A 34 36.24 -9.94 -11.03
C THR A 34 36.69 -8.74 -10.20
N ALA A 35 36.26 -7.51 -10.54
CA ALA A 35 36.61 -6.33 -9.75
C ALA A 35 35.95 -6.35 -8.36
N VAL A 36 34.68 -6.80 -8.28
CA VAL A 36 33.97 -6.94 -7.01
C VAL A 36 34.56 -8.07 -6.16
N ASP A 37 34.94 -9.19 -6.79
CA ASP A 37 35.56 -10.33 -6.10
C ASP A 37 36.95 -9.99 -5.56
N THR A 38 37.75 -9.26 -6.35
CA THR A 38 39.07 -8.77 -5.92
C THR A 38 38.93 -7.74 -4.80
N ALA A 39 37.96 -6.83 -4.90
CA ALA A 39 37.67 -5.85 -3.84
C ALA A 39 37.16 -6.52 -2.57
N PHE A 40 36.29 -7.53 -2.70
CA PHE A 40 35.76 -8.29 -1.57
C PHE A 40 36.89 -9.04 -0.86
N HIS A 41 37.75 -9.76 -1.59
CA HIS A 41 38.91 -10.44 -1.00
C HIS A 41 39.97 -9.50 -0.43
N ALA A 42 40.05 -8.26 -0.91
CA ALA A 42 40.91 -7.23 -0.32
C ALA A 42 40.32 -6.63 0.97
N LEU A 43 38.99 -6.60 1.09
CA LEU A 43 38.27 -6.08 2.26
C LEU A 43 38.01 -7.16 3.32
N ASP A 44 37.92 -8.43 2.93
CA ASP A 44 37.72 -9.60 3.79
C ASP A 44 39.09 -10.11 4.30
N VAL A 45 39.66 -9.34 5.23
CA VAL A 45 41.02 -9.57 5.75
C VAL A 45 41.14 -10.93 6.44
N ASN A 46 40.09 -11.35 7.16
CA ASN A 46 40.06 -12.60 7.91
C ASN A 46 39.62 -13.82 7.05
N LYS A 47 39.12 -13.58 5.83
CA LYS A 47 38.66 -14.57 4.85
C LYS A 47 37.47 -15.41 5.32
N ASP A 48 36.60 -14.84 6.16
CA ASP A 48 35.42 -15.54 6.68
C ASP A 48 34.19 -15.44 5.76
N GLY A 49 34.29 -14.67 4.67
CA GLY A 49 33.21 -14.45 3.73
C GLY A 49 32.23 -13.35 4.16
N THR A 50 32.57 -12.56 5.17
CA THR A 50 31.83 -11.38 5.63
C THR A 50 32.79 -10.21 5.84
N ILE A 51 32.33 -8.98 5.63
CA ILE A 51 33.13 -7.79 5.90
C ILE A 51 32.56 -7.12 7.14
N CYS A 52 33.26 -7.24 8.27
CA CYS A 52 32.89 -6.51 9.47
C CYS A 52 33.52 -5.11 9.48
N ARG A 53 33.13 -4.29 10.46
CA ARG A 53 33.65 -2.92 10.61
C ARG A 53 35.17 -2.91 10.77
N ASP A 54 35.74 -3.88 11.47
CA ASP A 54 37.17 -3.95 11.75
C ASP A 54 37.96 -4.38 10.51
N ASP A 55 37.42 -5.32 9.71
CA ASP A 55 38.02 -5.71 8.43
C ASP A 55 38.08 -4.52 7.46
N PHE A 56 37.01 -3.73 7.42
CA PHE A 56 36.95 -2.53 6.60
C PHE A 56 37.98 -1.47 7.02
N HIS A 57 38.18 -1.27 8.33
CA HIS A 57 39.20 -0.35 8.84
C HIS A 57 40.62 -0.87 8.58
N ALA A 58 40.88 -2.16 8.79
CA ALA A 58 42.18 -2.77 8.52
C ALA A 58 42.55 -2.71 7.03
N ALA A 59 41.57 -2.93 6.14
CA ALA A 59 41.77 -2.80 4.70
C ALA A 59 42.03 -1.35 4.27
N LEU A 60 41.41 -0.37 4.94
CA LEU A 60 41.68 1.06 4.72
C LEU A 60 43.11 1.46 5.12
N GLU A 61 43.68 0.84 6.16
CA GLU A 61 45.05 1.11 6.62
C GLU A 61 46.12 0.53 5.69
N HIS A 62 45.80 -0.51 4.90
CA HIS A 62 46.73 -1.18 3.98
C HIS A 62 46.74 -0.60 2.56
N LEU A 63 45.73 0.18 2.19
CA LEU A 63 45.68 0.87 0.91
C LEU A 63 46.50 2.15 0.98
N LYS A 64 47.57 2.26 0.19
CA LYS A 64 48.32 3.52 0.04
C LYS A 64 47.40 4.60 -0.54
N ASP A 65 47.55 5.85 -0.09
CA ASP A 65 46.71 6.99 -0.50
C ASP A 65 46.55 7.13 -2.03
N ASP A 66 47.59 6.77 -2.78
CA ASP A 66 47.65 6.86 -4.23
C ASP A 66 46.76 5.81 -4.95
N GLU A 67 46.55 4.64 -4.32
CA GLU A 67 45.70 3.56 -4.83
C GLU A 67 44.27 3.64 -4.28
N LEU A 68 44.11 4.24 -3.09
CA LEU A 68 42.84 4.43 -2.40
C LEU A 68 41.93 5.42 -3.14
N LYS A 69 42.46 6.53 -3.64
CA LYS A 69 41.66 7.57 -4.32
C LYS A 69 40.96 7.08 -5.59
N PRO A 70 41.62 6.41 -6.55
CA PRO A 70 40.96 5.86 -7.73
C PRO A 70 39.94 4.78 -7.39
N PHE A 71 40.26 3.91 -6.41
CA PHE A 71 39.37 2.86 -5.95
C PHE A 71 38.10 3.42 -5.33
N LEU A 72 38.21 4.34 -4.36
CA LEU A 72 37.07 5.00 -3.73
C LEU A 72 36.24 5.78 -4.75
N SER A 73 36.87 6.44 -5.73
CA SER A 73 36.15 7.14 -6.82
C SER A 73 35.33 6.18 -7.67
N ASN A 74 35.89 5.02 -8.03
CA ASN A 74 35.20 4.01 -8.83
C ASN A 74 34.07 3.33 -8.03
N VAL A 75 34.31 3.00 -6.76
CA VAL A 75 33.28 2.43 -5.87
C VAL A 75 32.16 3.43 -5.62
N THR A 76 32.48 4.69 -5.29
CA THR A 76 31.44 5.72 -5.10
C THR A 76 30.68 6.01 -6.39
N GLY A 77 31.33 5.98 -7.55
CA GLY A 77 30.66 6.08 -8.86
C GLY A 77 29.69 4.92 -9.09
N ALA A 78 30.14 3.68 -8.92
CA ALA A 78 29.32 2.48 -9.10
C ALA A 78 28.15 2.39 -8.09
N VAL A 79 28.38 2.78 -6.83
CA VAL A 79 27.34 2.85 -5.80
C VAL A 79 26.32 3.94 -6.14
N LYS A 80 26.74 5.10 -6.65
CA LYS A 80 25.82 6.16 -7.11
C LYS A 80 24.95 5.69 -8.27
N GLU A 81 25.53 5.05 -9.29
CA GLU A 81 24.78 4.50 -10.43
C GLU A 81 23.78 3.41 -10.00
N SER A 82 24.23 2.46 -9.16
CA SER A 82 23.38 1.40 -8.60
C SER A 82 22.22 1.96 -7.78
N THR A 83 22.50 2.94 -6.90
CA THR A 83 21.50 3.60 -6.07
C THR A 83 20.50 4.39 -6.92
N GLN A 84 20.96 5.07 -7.97
CA GLN A 84 20.09 5.84 -8.87
C GLN A 84 19.19 4.93 -9.73
N ALA A 85 19.72 3.83 -10.24
CA ALA A 85 18.94 2.82 -10.96
C ALA A 85 17.90 2.15 -10.04
N SER A 86 18.29 1.83 -8.81
CA SER A 86 17.41 1.31 -7.76
C SER A 86 16.28 2.29 -7.41
N THR A 87 16.60 3.60 -7.29
CA THR A 87 15.61 4.64 -6.96
C THR A 87 14.56 4.80 -8.07
N LYS A 88 14.98 4.82 -9.34
CA LYS A 88 14.05 4.90 -10.48
C LYS A 88 13.13 3.68 -10.54
N GLY A 89 13.68 2.48 -10.33
CA GLY A 89 12.90 1.24 -10.26
C GLY A 89 11.87 1.28 -9.12
N ALA A 90 12.28 1.73 -7.93
CA ALA A 90 11.40 1.85 -6.76
C ALA A 90 10.22 2.80 -7.02
N LEU A 91 10.44 3.96 -7.66
CA LEU A 91 9.35 4.91 -7.97
C LEU A 91 8.29 4.32 -8.90
N ILE A 92 8.71 3.59 -9.94
CA ILE A 92 7.77 2.94 -10.87
C ILE A 92 6.97 1.86 -10.14
N THR A 93 7.66 0.99 -9.39
CA THR A 93 7.01 -0.06 -8.59
C THR A 93 5.99 0.54 -7.63
N ARG A 94 6.38 1.55 -6.84
CA ARG A 94 5.47 2.23 -5.92
C ARG A 94 4.27 2.86 -6.63
N THR A 95 4.46 3.47 -7.79
CA THR A 95 3.36 4.08 -8.56
C THR A 95 2.36 3.02 -9.04
N LEU A 96 2.85 1.88 -9.54
CA LEU A 96 1.99 0.77 -9.94
C LEU A 96 1.25 0.17 -8.74
N THR A 97 1.93 -0.04 -7.61
CA THR A 97 1.29 -0.52 -6.38
C THR A 97 0.29 0.49 -5.83
N THR A 98 0.56 1.80 -5.95
CA THR A 98 -0.39 2.87 -5.58
C THR A 98 -1.66 2.77 -6.41
N ALA A 99 -1.55 2.62 -7.73
CA ALA A 99 -2.71 2.44 -8.61
C ALA A 99 -3.50 1.17 -8.25
N GLU A 100 -2.79 0.06 -8.00
CA GLU A 100 -3.40 -1.19 -7.56
C GLU A 100 -4.15 -1.04 -6.23
N VAL A 101 -3.57 -0.41 -5.21
CA VAL A 101 -4.24 -0.14 -3.92
C VAL A 101 -5.43 0.80 -4.09
N THR A 102 -5.29 1.82 -4.95
CA THR A 102 -6.35 2.79 -5.21
C THR A 102 -7.60 2.11 -5.78
N VAL A 103 -7.42 1.27 -6.81
CA VAL A 103 -8.53 0.56 -7.47
C VAL A 103 -9.07 -0.56 -6.59
N SER A 104 -8.20 -1.33 -5.93
CA SER A 104 -8.61 -2.50 -5.17
C SER A 104 -9.22 -2.17 -3.80
N LYS A 105 -8.87 -1.04 -3.19
CA LYS A 105 -9.25 -0.75 -1.79
C LYS A 105 -9.84 0.64 -1.61
N ILE A 106 -9.12 1.70 -2.02
CA ILE A 106 -9.47 3.07 -1.64
C ILE A 106 -10.70 3.59 -2.36
N PHE A 107 -10.87 3.29 -3.64
CA PHE A 107 -12.11 3.60 -4.35
C PHE A 107 -13.30 2.81 -3.77
N PRO A 108 -13.20 1.46 -3.61
CA PRO A 108 -14.25 0.68 -2.95
C PRO A 108 -14.61 1.13 -1.53
N ALA A 109 -13.64 1.64 -0.75
CA ALA A 109 -13.82 2.23 0.57
C ALA A 109 -14.84 3.39 0.53
N GLY A 110 -14.52 4.45 -0.23
CA GLY A 110 -15.40 5.62 -0.39
C GLY A 110 -16.76 5.26 -1.01
N PHE A 111 -16.77 4.36 -1.99
CA PHE A 111 -18.00 3.84 -2.59
C PHE A 111 -18.88 3.12 -1.58
N GLY A 112 -18.29 2.22 -0.78
CA GLY A 112 -18.96 1.42 0.24
C GLY A 112 -19.51 2.29 1.36
N TRP A 113 -18.72 3.25 1.84
CA TRP A 113 -19.15 4.21 2.86
C TRP A 113 -20.38 5.01 2.38
N GLN A 114 -20.32 5.59 1.18
CA GLN A 114 -21.42 6.40 0.63
C GLN A 114 -22.66 5.56 0.35
N THR A 115 -22.49 4.34 -0.16
CA THR A 115 -23.61 3.41 -0.36
C THR A 115 -24.30 3.08 0.97
N ALA A 116 -23.51 2.77 2.01
CA ALA A 116 -24.05 2.48 3.33
C ALA A 116 -24.71 3.71 3.99
N SER A 117 -24.21 4.92 3.74
CA SER A 117 -24.83 6.17 4.21
C SER A 117 -26.24 6.34 3.63
N ALA A 118 -26.44 6.02 2.34
CA ALA A 118 -27.74 6.10 1.70
C ALA A 118 -28.71 5.03 2.23
N VAL A 119 -28.20 3.82 2.52
CA VAL A 119 -28.98 2.76 3.18
C VAL A 119 -29.39 3.18 4.59
N ALA A 120 -28.47 3.77 5.36
CA ALA A 120 -28.73 4.27 6.71
C ALA A 120 -29.80 5.38 6.69
N ALA A 121 -29.70 6.34 5.78
CA ALA A 121 -30.70 7.39 5.60
C ALA A 121 -32.08 6.82 5.22
N THR A 122 -32.12 5.81 4.34
CA THR A 122 -33.38 5.12 3.98
C THR A 122 -33.99 4.37 5.17
N ALA A 123 -33.15 3.91 6.11
CA ALA A 123 -33.58 3.32 7.36
C ALA A 123 -34.00 4.36 8.43
N GLY A 124 -33.96 5.65 8.11
CA GLY A 124 -34.32 6.74 9.01
C GLY A 124 -33.23 7.10 10.02
N LEU A 125 -31.99 6.64 9.83
CA LEU A 125 -30.88 6.99 10.71
C LEU A 125 -30.28 8.34 10.32
N GLU A 126 -30.13 9.22 11.30
CA GLU A 126 -29.54 10.54 11.08
C GLU A 126 -28.00 10.48 11.15
N GLY A 127 -27.34 11.42 10.47
CA GLY A 127 -25.87 11.55 10.47
C GLY A 127 -25.26 11.91 11.82
N THR A 128 -26.05 11.99 12.90
CA THR A 128 -25.59 12.20 14.29
C THR A 128 -25.75 10.96 15.16
N GLU A 129 -26.32 9.89 14.62
CA GLU A 129 -26.64 8.68 15.37
C GLU A 129 -25.54 7.63 15.27
N VAL A 130 -25.32 6.91 16.38
CA VAL A 130 -24.37 5.79 16.42
C VAL A 130 -24.69 4.73 15.37
N GLY A 131 -25.98 4.49 15.09
CA GLY A 131 -26.42 3.57 14.05
C GLY A 131 -25.88 3.95 12.66
N PHE A 132 -25.90 5.23 12.31
CA PHE A 132 -25.34 5.74 11.06
C PHE A 132 -23.82 5.53 11.00
N PHE A 133 -23.12 5.78 12.11
CA PHE A 133 -21.66 5.59 12.19
C PHE A 133 -21.27 4.12 12.00
N VAL A 134 -22.01 3.19 12.64
CA VAL A 134 -21.79 1.75 12.46
C VAL A 134 -22.05 1.32 11.02
N MET A 135 -23.16 1.78 10.43
CA MET A 135 -23.53 1.42 9.06
C MET A 135 -22.48 1.89 8.06
N THR A 136 -22.04 3.14 8.16
CA THR A 136 -21.02 3.70 7.26
C THR A 136 -19.64 3.07 7.45
N GLY A 137 -19.22 2.80 8.69
CA GLY A 137 -18.03 2.00 8.98
C GLY A 137 -18.10 0.59 8.40
N ALA A 138 -19.25 -0.08 8.50
CA ALA A 138 -19.47 -1.39 7.89
C ALA A 138 -19.42 -1.33 6.36
N GLY A 139 -19.98 -0.28 5.75
CA GLY A 139 -19.88 0.00 4.32
C GLY A 139 -18.43 0.12 3.85
N ASP A 140 -17.62 0.86 4.59
CA ASP A 140 -16.19 1.05 4.31
C ASP A 140 -15.40 -0.27 4.42
N MET A 141 -15.64 -1.03 5.49
CA MET A 141 -15.07 -2.37 5.69
C MET A 141 -15.40 -3.34 4.55
N LEU A 142 -16.67 -3.41 4.17
CA LEU A 142 -17.12 -4.28 3.07
C LEU A 142 -16.54 -3.81 1.74
N GLY A 143 -16.51 -2.50 1.50
CA GLY A 143 -15.88 -1.89 0.33
C GLY A 143 -14.43 -2.36 0.17
N VAL A 144 -13.60 -2.17 1.20
CA VAL A 144 -12.18 -2.58 1.18
C VAL A 144 -12.02 -4.09 1.05
N GLY A 145 -12.72 -4.87 1.88
CA GLY A 145 -12.57 -6.31 1.93
C GLY A 145 -13.00 -7.00 0.64
N LEU A 146 -14.18 -6.64 0.12
CA LEU A 146 -14.70 -7.18 -1.14
C LEU A 146 -13.93 -6.64 -2.34
N GLY A 147 -13.63 -5.34 -2.38
CA GLY A 147 -12.85 -4.73 -3.47
C GLY A 147 -11.50 -5.41 -3.65
N HIS A 148 -10.77 -5.64 -2.55
CA HIS A 148 -9.46 -6.28 -2.60
C HIS A 148 -9.55 -7.73 -3.06
N SER A 149 -10.49 -8.48 -2.48
CA SER A 149 -10.69 -9.89 -2.81
C SER A 149 -11.12 -10.08 -4.27
N LEU A 150 -12.06 -9.27 -4.76
CA LEU A 150 -12.53 -9.33 -6.15
C LEU A 150 -11.43 -8.93 -7.14
N TYR A 151 -10.64 -7.91 -6.82
CA TYR A 151 -9.53 -7.48 -7.66
C TYR A 151 -8.48 -8.60 -7.84
N TYR A 152 -8.08 -9.25 -6.75
CA TYR A 152 -7.11 -10.35 -6.81
C TYR A 152 -7.70 -11.63 -7.41
N TYR A 153 -8.99 -11.88 -7.21
CA TYR A 153 -9.71 -12.95 -7.91
C TYR A 153 -9.68 -12.74 -9.44
N ALA A 154 -9.97 -11.51 -9.90
CA ALA A 154 -9.87 -11.16 -11.31
C ALA A 154 -8.45 -11.34 -11.86
N LYS A 155 -7.42 -10.93 -11.12
CA LYS A 155 -6.01 -11.23 -11.48
C LYS A 155 -5.78 -12.74 -11.61
N SER A 156 -6.31 -13.54 -10.70
CA SER A 156 -6.21 -15.00 -10.81
C SER A 156 -6.84 -15.55 -12.09
N LEU A 157 -8.01 -15.03 -12.50
CA LEU A 157 -8.68 -15.42 -13.75
C LEU A 157 -7.87 -15.03 -15.00
N LEU A 158 -7.07 -13.97 -14.91
CA LEU A 158 -6.15 -13.53 -15.97
C LEU A 158 -4.83 -14.32 -16.00
N GLY A 159 -4.71 -15.41 -15.24
CA GLY A 159 -3.54 -16.29 -15.24
C GLY A 159 -2.41 -15.87 -14.30
N TYR A 160 -2.62 -14.84 -13.46
CA TYR A 160 -1.65 -14.50 -12.41
C TYR A 160 -1.69 -15.56 -11.31
N LYS A 161 -0.51 -15.93 -10.79
CA LYS A 161 -0.42 -16.81 -9.61
C LYS A 161 -0.77 -16.00 -8.36
N VAL A 162 -2.01 -16.14 -7.90
CA VAL A 162 -2.54 -15.44 -6.73
C VAL A 162 -2.85 -16.44 -5.62
N ASP A 163 -2.40 -16.14 -4.41
CA ASP A 163 -2.76 -16.87 -3.20
C ASP A 163 -4.04 -16.28 -2.62
N MET A 164 -5.20 -16.73 -3.12
CA MET A 164 -6.49 -16.14 -2.76
C MET A 164 -6.81 -16.20 -1.27
N GLU A 165 -6.35 -17.22 -0.55
CA GLU A 165 -6.51 -17.31 0.91
C GLU A 165 -5.80 -16.15 1.61
N LYS A 166 -4.54 -15.91 1.25
CA LYS A 166 -3.77 -14.78 1.78
C LYS A 166 -4.44 -13.45 1.44
N GLU A 167 -4.94 -13.28 0.21
CA GLU A 167 -5.55 -12.01 -0.19
C GLU A 167 -6.91 -11.77 0.49
N VAL A 168 -7.73 -12.79 0.70
CA VAL A 168 -8.96 -12.66 1.49
C VAL A 168 -8.63 -12.28 2.94
N ASN A 169 -7.60 -12.90 3.54
CA ASN A 169 -7.13 -12.56 4.89
C ASN A 169 -6.63 -11.11 4.99
N ASN A 170 -5.89 -10.64 3.99
CA ASN A 170 -5.48 -9.23 3.87
C ASN A 170 -6.70 -8.30 3.73
N GLY A 171 -7.70 -8.69 2.94
CA GLY A 171 -8.95 -7.96 2.77
C GLY A 171 -9.72 -7.80 4.10
N ILE A 172 -9.80 -8.87 4.90
CA ILE A 172 -10.40 -8.82 6.24
C ILE A 172 -9.61 -7.89 7.15
N PHE A 173 -8.28 -8.05 7.21
CA PHE A 173 -7.40 -7.22 8.04
C PHE A 173 -7.54 -5.72 7.73
N LEU A 174 -7.47 -5.34 6.45
CA LEU A 174 -7.58 -3.96 6.01
C LEU A 174 -9.02 -3.43 6.11
N GLY A 175 -10.01 -4.29 5.86
CA GLY A 175 -11.42 -3.95 6.04
C GLY A 175 -11.73 -3.62 7.49
N THR A 176 -11.16 -4.34 8.47
CA THR A 176 -11.30 -3.97 9.89
C THR A 176 -10.70 -2.61 10.18
N ALA A 177 -9.55 -2.26 9.61
CA ALA A 177 -8.99 -0.92 9.77
C ALA A 177 -9.89 0.17 9.15
N ALA A 178 -10.44 -0.11 7.96
CA ALA A 178 -11.39 0.76 7.28
C ALA A 178 -12.67 0.98 8.11
N PHE A 179 -13.18 -0.05 8.79
CA PHE A 179 -14.32 0.09 9.71
C PHE A 179 -14.12 1.22 10.71
N PHE A 180 -12.96 1.27 11.38
CA PHE A 180 -12.67 2.27 12.40
C PHE A 180 -12.58 3.68 11.80
N SER A 181 -11.97 3.81 10.62
CA SER A 181 -11.90 5.07 9.88
C SER A 181 -13.29 5.55 9.45
N GLY A 182 -14.07 4.69 8.80
CA GLY A 182 -15.41 4.99 8.31
C GLY A 182 -16.41 5.29 9.43
N PHE A 183 -16.34 4.55 10.54
CA PHE A 183 -17.14 4.82 11.74
C PHE A 183 -16.84 6.20 12.33
N ALA A 184 -15.56 6.59 12.37
CA ALA A 184 -15.15 7.85 12.96
C ALA A 184 -15.39 9.07 12.05
N TRP A 185 -15.58 8.86 10.75
CA TRP A 185 -15.68 9.95 9.78
C TRP A 185 -16.80 10.93 10.11
N GLN A 186 -18.04 10.44 10.23
CA GLN A 186 -19.20 11.30 10.47
C GLN A 186 -19.14 12.06 11.81
N PRO A 187 -18.81 11.46 12.97
CA PRO A 187 -18.72 12.22 14.22
C PRO A 187 -17.61 13.27 14.20
N ILE A 188 -16.46 12.98 13.57
CA ILE A 188 -15.37 13.97 13.43
C ILE A 188 -15.81 15.10 12.48
N PHE A 189 -16.41 14.75 11.35
CA PHE A 189 -16.95 15.71 10.39
C PHE A 189 -17.97 16.66 11.05
N ASN A 190 -18.95 16.12 11.77
CA ASN A 190 -19.98 16.90 12.47
C ASN A 190 -19.37 17.86 13.48
N PHE A 191 -18.34 17.42 14.21
CA PHE A 191 -17.65 18.26 15.17
C PHE A 191 -16.89 19.41 14.49
N LEU A 192 -16.28 19.15 13.33
CA LEU A 192 -15.39 20.11 12.68
C LEU A 192 -16.08 21.05 11.69
N THR A 193 -17.27 20.70 11.18
CA THR A 193 -17.97 21.47 10.13
C THR A 193 -18.20 22.95 10.48
N LEU A 194 -18.32 23.25 11.78
CA LEU A 194 -18.47 24.62 12.30
C LEU A 194 -17.21 25.49 12.17
N HIS A 195 -16.07 24.90 11.80
CA HIS A 195 -14.77 25.57 11.70
C HIS A 195 -14.32 25.83 10.25
N GLY A 196 -15.25 25.70 9.29
CA GLY A 196 -15.01 25.94 7.87
C GLY A 196 -14.40 24.76 7.12
N PHE A 197 -14.38 24.85 5.80
CA PHE A 197 -14.04 23.73 4.93
C PHE A 197 -12.63 23.16 5.17
N GLN A 198 -11.62 24.02 5.22
CA GLN A 198 -10.21 23.60 5.37
C GLN A 198 -9.95 22.87 6.69
N THR A 199 -10.47 23.40 7.79
CA THR A 199 -10.33 22.80 9.12
C THR A 199 -11.02 21.44 9.16
N THR A 200 -12.21 21.34 8.55
CA THR A 200 -12.95 20.08 8.47
C THR A 200 -12.22 19.06 7.62
N MET A 201 -11.73 19.44 6.44
CA MET A 201 -10.97 18.57 5.54
C MET A 201 -9.71 18.02 6.21
N VAL A 202 -8.88 18.89 6.79
CA VAL A 202 -7.62 18.48 7.43
C VAL A 202 -7.88 17.69 8.72
N GLY A 203 -8.79 18.17 9.58
CA GLY A 203 -9.07 17.53 10.86
C GLY A 203 -9.75 16.17 10.70
N THR A 204 -10.71 16.03 9.77
CA THR A 204 -11.31 14.74 9.43
C THR A 204 -10.25 13.80 8.85
N GLY A 205 -9.40 14.28 7.93
CA GLY A 205 -8.31 13.47 7.39
C GLY A 205 -7.35 12.95 8.47
N MET A 206 -6.91 13.82 9.38
CA MET A 206 -6.03 13.41 10.49
C MET A 206 -6.72 12.44 11.46
N GLY A 207 -7.96 12.73 11.84
CA GLY A 207 -8.70 11.92 12.79
C GLY A 207 -9.05 10.53 12.24
N CYS A 208 -9.54 10.45 11.01
CA CYS A 208 -9.80 9.18 10.35
C CYS A 208 -8.52 8.38 10.06
N GLY A 209 -7.45 9.04 9.62
CA GLY A 209 -6.14 8.40 9.47
C GLY A 209 -5.64 7.79 10.78
N PHE A 210 -5.78 8.50 11.90
CA PHE A 210 -5.46 7.97 13.23
C PHE A 210 -6.36 6.77 13.60
N MET A 211 -7.66 6.86 13.34
CA MET A 211 -8.58 5.75 13.64
C MET A 211 -8.32 4.52 12.75
N PHE A 212 -7.90 4.71 11.50
CA PHE A 212 -7.42 3.63 10.64
C PHE A 212 -6.19 2.94 11.24
N PHE A 213 -5.21 3.71 11.73
CA PHE A 213 -4.03 3.18 12.42
C PHE A 213 -4.42 2.36 13.66
N VAL A 214 -5.34 2.86 14.49
CA VAL A 214 -5.88 2.13 15.65
C VAL A 214 -6.53 0.81 15.19
N GLY A 215 -7.30 0.86 14.11
CA GLY A 215 -7.91 -0.32 13.49
C GLY A 215 -6.89 -1.36 13.02
N LEU A 216 -5.77 -0.95 12.39
CA LEU A 216 -4.67 -1.86 12.03
C LEU A 216 -4.07 -2.55 13.27
N ARG A 217 -3.84 -1.79 14.35
CA ARG A 217 -3.30 -2.33 15.62
C ARG A 217 -4.25 -3.33 16.26
N PHE A 218 -5.53 -2.97 16.31
CA PHE A 218 -6.60 -3.83 16.81
C PHE A 218 -6.69 -5.12 16.01
N ALA A 219 -6.71 -5.01 14.68
CA ALA A 219 -6.78 -6.16 13.79
C ALA A 219 -5.54 -7.06 13.91
N ARG A 220 -4.33 -6.53 14.11
CA ARG A 220 -3.13 -7.36 14.41
C ARG A 220 -3.27 -8.09 15.74
N ALA A 221 -3.81 -7.44 16.78
CA ALA A 221 -4.01 -8.08 18.09
C ALA A 221 -4.98 -9.27 18.01
N ILE A 222 -5.98 -9.21 17.12
CA ILE A 222 -6.96 -10.29 16.94
C ILE A 222 -6.51 -11.31 15.91
N TYR A 223 -5.94 -10.91 14.78
CA TYR A 223 -5.74 -11.81 13.64
C TYR A 223 -4.33 -12.37 13.52
N ALA A 224 -3.33 -11.81 14.22
CA ALA A 224 -1.97 -12.31 14.13
C ALA A 224 -1.87 -13.78 14.60
N GLY A 225 -1.24 -14.61 13.76
CA GLY A 225 -1.14 -16.05 13.97
C GLY A 225 -2.42 -16.84 13.68
N ARG A 226 -3.57 -16.17 13.46
CA ARG A 226 -4.84 -16.79 13.08
C ARG A 226 -5.11 -16.69 11.58
N LEU A 227 -4.81 -15.55 10.98
CA LEU A 227 -4.94 -15.30 9.55
C LEU A 227 -3.57 -15.30 8.88
N ARG A 228 -3.46 -16.02 7.76
CA ARG A 228 -2.22 -16.13 6.99
C ARG A 228 -1.81 -14.77 6.42
N GLY A 229 -0.55 -14.40 6.64
CA GLY A 229 0.01 -13.13 6.18
C GLY A 229 -0.13 -11.97 7.16
N ILE A 230 -0.86 -12.15 8.28
CA ILE A 230 -1.00 -11.14 9.32
C ILE A 230 -0.02 -11.43 10.46
N TRP A 231 1.00 -10.59 10.56
CA TRP A 231 2.04 -10.69 11.58
C TRP A 231 1.66 -9.92 12.85
N HIS A 232 2.17 -10.38 14.00
CA HIS A 232 2.10 -9.65 15.26
C HIS A 232 2.72 -8.25 15.11
N SER A 233 2.19 -7.29 15.86
CA SER A 233 2.73 -5.94 15.91
C SER A 233 4.23 -5.96 16.23
N ASN A 234 5.01 -5.28 15.40
CA ASN A 234 6.44 -5.11 15.57
C ASN A 234 6.86 -3.76 15.00
N HIS A 235 8.13 -3.38 15.18
CA HIS A 235 8.59 -2.07 14.74
C HIS A 235 8.59 -1.89 13.21
N ALA A 236 8.75 -2.96 12.43
CA ALA A 236 8.71 -2.88 10.96
C ALA A 236 7.29 -2.53 10.50
N ASN A 237 6.29 -3.34 10.86
CA ASN A 237 4.89 -3.03 10.50
C ASN A 237 4.36 -1.79 11.22
N LEU A 238 5.00 -1.33 12.30
CA LEU A 238 4.68 -0.05 12.91
C LEU A 238 4.82 1.10 11.93
N LYS A 239 5.95 1.15 11.22
CA LYS A 239 6.25 2.18 10.25
C LYS A 239 5.34 2.08 9.03
N ASP A 240 5.09 0.86 8.56
CA ASP A 240 4.26 0.63 7.38
C ASP A 240 2.82 1.07 7.63
N ASP A 241 2.27 0.67 8.78
CA ASP A 241 0.91 1.03 9.17
C ASP A 241 0.78 2.55 9.37
N VAL A 242 1.79 3.25 9.93
CA VAL A 242 1.78 4.73 10.01
C VAL A 242 1.79 5.34 8.61
N GLY A 243 2.67 4.85 7.72
CA GLY A 243 2.75 5.33 6.34
C GLY A 243 1.43 5.18 5.59
N LEU A 244 0.83 4.00 5.65
CA LEU A 244 -0.47 3.71 5.05
C LEU A 244 -1.58 4.57 5.66
N SER A 245 -1.60 4.73 6.99
CA SER A 245 -2.63 5.52 7.68
C SER A 245 -2.57 7.01 7.32
N LEU A 246 -1.39 7.57 7.07
CA LEU A 246 -1.24 8.94 6.56
C LEU A 246 -1.87 9.08 5.16
N ALA A 247 -1.65 8.11 4.27
CA ALA A 247 -2.25 8.13 2.93
C ALA A 247 -3.79 7.98 2.99
N VAL A 248 -4.31 7.13 3.89
CA VAL A 248 -5.76 7.03 4.16
C VAL A 248 -6.32 8.31 4.77
N GLY A 249 -5.55 9.01 5.61
CA GLY A 249 -5.90 10.35 6.08
C GLY A 249 -6.09 11.35 4.94
N GLY A 250 -5.23 11.30 3.91
CA GLY A 250 -5.42 12.06 2.67
C GLY A 250 -6.72 11.72 1.95
N ALA A 251 -7.04 10.43 1.85
CA ALA A 251 -8.28 9.94 1.23
C ALA A 251 -9.53 10.49 1.93
N THR A 252 -9.58 10.36 3.25
CA THR A 252 -10.72 10.75 4.09
C THR A 252 -10.86 12.27 4.22
N GLY A 253 -9.75 13.00 4.17
CA GLY A 253 -9.75 14.45 4.06
C GLY A 253 -10.36 14.91 2.75
N MET A 254 -9.87 14.40 1.60
CA MET A 254 -10.44 14.74 0.28
C MET A 254 -11.93 14.39 0.18
N PHE A 255 -12.38 13.34 0.88
CA PHE A 255 -13.78 12.96 0.93
C PHE A 255 -14.69 14.08 1.49
N VAL A 256 -14.21 14.95 2.38
CA VAL A 256 -14.95 16.16 2.81
C VAL A 256 -15.32 17.06 1.63
N GLY A 257 -14.50 17.07 0.56
CA GLY A 257 -14.77 17.79 -0.68
C GLY A 257 -16.05 17.36 -1.41
N THR A 258 -16.63 16.21 -1.07
CA THR A 258 -17.91 15.79 -1.64
C THR A 258 -19.11 16.55 -1.06
N ASP A 259 -18.95 17.16 0.12
CA ASP A 259 -20.01 17.91 0.78
C ASP A 259 -20.13 19.33 0.22
N VAL A 260 -21.18 19.55 -0.57
CA VAL A 260 -21.45 20.84 -1.22
C VAL A 260 -22.06 21.88 -0.26
N SER A 261 -22.40 21.52 0.98
CA SER A 261 -23.00 22.44 1.96
C SER A 261 -22.06 23.54 2.44
N PHE A 262 -20.74 23.35 2.32
CA PHE A 262 -19.72 24.39 2.54
C PHE A 262 -19.77 25.52 1.50
N GLY A 263 -20.58 25.39 0.43
CA GLY A 263 -20.77 26.42 -0.58
C GLY A 263 -19.45 26.83 -1.23
N ALA A 264 -19.18 28.14 -1.28
CA ALA A 264 -18.00 28.70 -1.93
C ALA A 264 -16.67 28.36 -1.24
N GLU A 265 -16.67 27.91 0.02
CA GLU A 265 -15.44 27.51 0.72
C GLU A 265 -14.90 26.16 0.22
N ASN A 266 -15.78 25.29 -0.28
CA ASN A 266 -15.39 24.00 -0.83
C ASN A 266 -14.91 24.15 -2.27
N TYR A 267 -13.63 24.50 -2.42
CA TYR A 267 -12.96 24.56 -3.72
C TYR A 267 -12.80 23.19 -4.41
N LEU A 268 -13.09 22.09 -3.73
CA LEU A 268 -13.09 20.74 -4.31
C LEU A 268 -14.44 20.36 -4.92
N ALA A 269 -15.53 21.08 -4.59
CA ALA A 269 -16.88 20.78 -5.09
C ALA A 269 -16.98 20.67 -6.62
N PRO A 270 -16.28 21.48 -7.45
CA PRO A 270 -16.30 21.32 -8.90
C PRO A 270 -15.65 20.02 -9.42
N ILE A 271 -14.82 19.37 -8.61
CA ILE A 271 -14.06 18.17 -8.99
C ILE A 271 -14.74 16.91 -8.44
N VAL A 272 -15.14 16.95 -7.17
CA VAL A 272 -15.62 15.79 -6.42
C VAL A 272 -16.90 16.06 -5.63
N GLY A 273 -17.53 17.23 -5.77
CA GLY A 273 -18.80 17.53 -5.11
C GLY A 273 -19.91 16.58 -5.54
N ILE A 274 -20.71 16.09 -4.60
CA ILE A 274 -21.90 15.30 -4.89
C ILE A 274 -23.09 16.28 -5.01
N PRO A 275 -23.61 16.54 -6.23
CA PRO A 275 -24.78 17.39 -6.38
C PRO A 275 -26.02 16.69 -5.80
N GLU A 276 -27.00 17.46 -5.33
CA GLU A 276 -28.27 16.93 -4.81
C GLU A 276 -29.03 16.06 -5.82
N THR A 277 -28.79 16.27 -7.12
CA THR A 277 -29.39 15.51 -8.21
C THR A 277 -28.69 14.19 -8.53
N ALA A 278 -27.57 13.86 -7.85
CA ALA A 278 -26.85 12.62 -8.10
C ALA A 278 -27.67 11.41 -7.61
N SER A 279 -27.71 10.35 -8.41
CA SER A 279 -28.27 9.07 -7.99
C SER A 279 -27.39 8.43 -6.91
N THR A 280 -27.94 7.53 -6.09
CA THR A 280 -27.17 6.83 -5.05
C THR A 280 -25.87 6.20 -5.56
N VAL A 281 -25.93 5.54 -6.74
CA VAL A 281 -24.75 4.93 -7.37
C VAL A 281 -23.79 6.00 -7.89
N GLY A 282 -24.30 7.09 -8.46
CA GLY A 282 -23.49 8.23 -8.91
C GLY A 282 -22.74 8.88 -7.75
N SER A 283 -23.45 9.15 -6.64
CA SER A 283 -22.87 9.67 -5.40
C SER A 283 -21.80 8.75 -4.84
N ALA A 284 -22.05 7.43 -4.83
CA ALA A 284 -21.06 6.45 -4.37
C ALA A 284 -19.81 6.40 -5.27
N ALA A 285 -19.97 6.50 -6.60
CA ALA A 285 -18.84 6.59 -7.51
C ALA A 285 -18.02 7.86 -7.29
N ILE A 286 -18.67 9.01 -7.11
CA ILE A 286 -18.00 10.28 -6.81
C ILE A 286 -17.25 10.21 -5.47
N ALA A 287 -17.86 9.64 -4.44
CA ALA A 287 -17.22 9.41 -3.14
C ALA A 287 -15.96 8.53 -3.26
N GLY A 288 -16.06 7.39 -3.96
CA GLY A 288 -14.91 6.53 -4.23
C GLY A 288 -13.81 7.21 -5.05
N SER A 289 -14.18 8.06 -6.02
CA SER A 289 -13.21 8.86 -6.78
C SER A 289 -12.54 9.91 -5.91
N SER A 290 -13.27 10.54 -4.99
CA SER A 290 -12.73 11.53 -4.06
C SER A 290 -11.68 10.92 -3.13
N THR A 291 -12.00 9.80 -2.48
CA THR A 291 -11.04 9.08 -1.62
C THR A 291 -9.81 8.64 -2.41
N ALA A 292 -10.00 8.13 -3.63
CA ALA A 292 -8.91 7.74 -4.52
C ALA A 292 -7.96 8.91 -4.83
N LEU A 293 -8.49 10.09 -5.17
CA LEU A 293 -7.69 11.28 -5.45
C LEU A 293 -6.90 11.74 -4.22
N GLY A 294 -7.53 11.77 -3.05
CA GLY A 294 -6.86 12.14 -1.80
C GLY A 294 -5.71 11.19 -1.43
N PHE A 295 -5.95 9.88 -1.56
CA PHE A 295 -4.92 8.86 -1.34
C PHE A 295 -3.76 8.99 -2.31
N VAL A 296 -4.04 9.09 -3.61
CA VAL A 296 -3.00 9.24 -4.65
C VAL A 296 -2.18 10.51 -4.41
N GLY A 297 -2.81 11.62 -4.01
CA GLY A 297 -2.12 12.87 -3.68
C GLY A 297 -1.09 12.70 -2.58
N VAL A 298 -1.50 12.16 -1.42
CA VAL A 298 -0.57 11.92 -0.30
C VAL A 298 0.47 10.85 -0.63
N GLN A 299 0.04 9.77 -1.29
CA GLN A 299 0.95 8.68 -1.66
C GLN A 299 2.00 9.12 -2.68
N ALA A 300 1.67 10.01 -3.63
CA ALA A 300 2.64 10.55 -4.58
C ALA A 300 3.75 11.34 -3.85
N VAL A 301 3.39 12.11 -2.81
CA VAL A 301 4.36 12.77 -1.94
C VAL A 301 5.21 11.75 -1.19
N GLN A 302 4.59 10.75 -0.56
CA GLN A 302 5.33 9.68 0.13
C GLN A 302 6.27 8.91 -0.82
N ASN A 303 5.84 8.61 -2.04
CA ASN A 303 6.65 7.92 -3.03
C ASN A 303 7.89 8.73 -3.42
N THR A 304 7.78 10.06 -3.45
CA THR A 304 8.86 10.98 -3.85
C THR A 304 9.81 11.30 -2.70
N VAL A 305 9.27 11.51 -1.49
CA VAL A 305 10.03 12.03 -0.34
C VAL A 305 10.62 10.90 0.51
N VAL A 306 9.93 9.76 0.64
CA VAL A 306 10.41 8.65 1.48
C VAL A 306 11.47 7.84 0.72
N PRO A 307 12.68 7.63 1.30
CA PRO A 307 13.73 6.85 0.65
C PRO A 307 13.29 5.43 0.28
N ALA A 308 13.94 4.84 -0.73
CA ALA A 308 13.75 3.43 -1.10
C ALA A 308 14.00 2.48 0.09
N GLY A 309 13.17 1.44 0.23
CA GLY A 309 13.18 0.49 1.35
C GLY A 309 12.64 1.04 2.68
N LYS A 310 12.01 2.21 2.67
CA LYS A 310 11.42 2.85 3.87
C LYS A 310 9.97 3.27 3.69
N ASN A 311 9.44 3.21 2.48
CA ASN A 311 8.03 3.47 2.22
C ASN A 311 7.25 2.19 2.50
N TRP A 312 6.02 2.32 2.97
CA TRP A 312 5.15 1.17 3.29
C TRP A 312 4.78 0.33 2.04
N LEU A 313 5.02 0.87 0.84
CA LEU A 313 4.87 0.19 -0.45
C LEU A 313 6.10 -0.62 -0.91
N ASP A 314 7.22 -0.55 -0.19
CA ASP A 314 8.47 -1.25 -0.55
C ASP A 314 8.52 -2.71 -0.06
#